data_AF-A0A5N9H4W5-F1
#
_entry.id   AF-A0A5N9H4W5-F1
#
_cell.length_a   1.000
_cell.length_b   1.000
_cell.length_c   1.000
_cell.angle_alpha   90.00
_cell.angle_beta   90.00
_cell.angle_gamma   90.00
#
_symmetry.space_group_name_H-M   'P 1'
#
loop_
_entity.id
_entity.type
_entity.pdbx_description
1 polymer ?
#
loop_
_entity_poly.entity_id
_entity_poly.type
_entity_poly.pdbx_seq_one_letter_code
_entity_poly.pdbx_strand_id
1 'polypeptide(L)'
;MKHIIKESHETAKDKGWWDKEPNIGEKLALIHSEVSEALEAYRDHGEKEMYRRKSDGKPEGFIFELADTVIRIADLCGKLDLELDKAIDLKMKFNKTRPYRHGNKNI
;
A
#
# COMPACT_ATOMS: atom_id res chain seq x y z
N MET A 1 3.98 -2.47 11.97
CA MET A 1 4.58 -1.95 10.73
C MET A 1 5.95 -2.57 10.42
N LYS A 2 6.92 -2.59 11.37
CA LYS A 2 8.22 -3.27 11.16
C LYS A 2 8.12 -4.71 10.62
N HIS A 3 7.20 -5.51 11.18
CA HIS A 3 6.91 -6.86 10.69
C HIS A 3 6.47 -6.86 9.22
N ILE A 4 5.50 -6.01 8.87
CA ILE A 4 4.94 -5.91 7.51
C ILE A 4 6.03 -5.50 6.52
N ILE A 5 6.87 -4.51 6.86
CA ILE A 5 8.00 -4.07 6.02
C ILE A 5 8.95 -5.23 5.77
N LYS A 6 9.37 -5.92 6.85
CA LYS A 6 10.29 -7.04 6.77
C LYS A 6 9.73 -8.17 5.91
N GLU A 7 8.53 -8.65 6.23
CA GLU A 7 7.90 -9.79 5.57
C GLU A 7 7.57 -9.50 4.09
N SER A 8 7.07 -8.30 3.79
CA SER A 8 6.78 -7.89 2.40
C SER A 8 8.07 -7.84 1.58
N HIS A 9 9.13 -7.28 2.15
CA HIS A 9 10.41 -7.15 1.46
C HIS A 9 11.12 -8.49 1.26
N GLU A 10 11.16 -9.34 2.29
CA GLU A 10 11.73 -10.68 2.21
C GLU A 10 10.98 -11.52 1.17
N THR A 11 9.65 -11.48 1.17
CA THR A 11 8.84 -12.18 0.17
C THR A 11 9.13 -11.67 -1.25
N ALA A 12 9.21 -10.35 -1.44
CA ALA A 12 9.48 -9.77 -2.76
C ALA A 12 10.89 -10.16 -3.27
N LYS A 13 11.87 -10.17 -2.37
CA LYS A 13 13.24 -10.59 -2.66
C LYS A 13 13.31 -12.08 -3.02
N ASP A 14 12.64 -12.95 -2.27
CA ASP A 14 12.60 -14.40 -2.54
C ASP A 14 11.93 -14.72 -3.89
N LYS A 15 11.07 -13.83 -4.38
CA LYS A 15 10.43 -13.92 -5.70
C LYS A 15 11.22 -13.24 -6.83
N GLY A 16 12.42 -12.71 -6.55
CA GLY A 16 13.31 -12.10 -7.54
C GLY A 16 12.92 -10.69 -8.00
N TRP A 17 11.96 -10.02 -7.32
CA TRP A 17 11.49 -8.69 -7.71
C TRP A 17 12.52 -7.56 -7.53
N TRP A 18 13.66 -7.88 -6.93
CA TRP A 18 14.77 -6.98 -6.64
C TRP A 18 16.12 -7.49 -7.19
N ASP A 19 16.11 -8.50 -8.07
CA ASP A 19 17.32 -9.04 -8.71
C ASP A 19 18.01 -8.04 -9.65
N LYS A 20 17.23 -7.06 -10.14
CA LYS A 20 17.71 -5.93 -10.94
C LYS A 20 17.52 -4.64 -10.16
N GLU A 21 18.34 -3.65 -10.49
CA GLU A 21 18.20 -2.31 -9.92
C GLU A 21 16.82 -1.74 -10.32
N PRO A 22 15.98 -1.37 -9.35
CA PRO A 22 14.61 -0.94 -9.61
C PRO A 22 14.58 0.53 -10.05
N ASN A 23 13.65 0.86 -10.94
CA ASN A 23 13.24 2.25 -11.12
C ASN A 23 12.21 2.63 -10.06
N ILE A 24 12.51 3.65 -9.24
CA ILE A 24 11.60 4.08 -8.17
C ILE A 24 10.28 4.61 -8.74
N GLY A 25 10.30 5.30 -9.89
CA GLY A 25 9.09 5.76 -10.57
C GLY A 25 8.17 4.62 -10.99
N GLU A 26 8.72 3.51 -11.49
CA GLU A 26 7.94 2.30 -11.81
C GLU A 26 7.34 1.68 -10.55
N LYS A 27 8.08 1.60 -9.44
CA LYS A 27 7.55 1.10 -8.17
C LYS A 27 6.42 1.99 -7.63
N LEU A 28 6.53 3.31 -7.76
CA LEU A 28 5.45 4.24 -7.41
C LEU A 28 4.23 4.08 -8.33
N ALA A 29 4.43 3.83 -9.63
CA ALA A 29 3.33 3.55 -10.56
C ALA A 29 2.59 2.25 -10.21
N LEU A 30 3.31 1.20 -9.79
CA LEU A 30 2.70 -0.04 -9.29
C LEU A 30 1.93 0.16 -7.98
N ILE A 31 2.36 1.06 -7.09
CA ILE A 31 1.57 1.41 -5.90
C ILE A 31 0.28 2.14 -6.33
N HIS A 32 0.38 3.01 -7.33
CA HIS A 32 -0.79 3.73 -7.85
C HIS A 32 -1.81 2.82 -8.52
N SER A 33 -1.37 1.74 -9.19
CA SER A 33 -2.31 0.78 -9.80
C SER A 33 -3.17 0.08 -8.75
N GLU A 34 -2.62 -0.32 -7.59
CA GLU A 34 -3.41 -0.92 -6.50
C GLU A 34 -4.49 0.02 -5.96
N VAL A 35 -4.20 1.33 -5.88
CA VAL A 35 -5.19 2.33 -5.48
C VAL A 35 -6.30 2.45 -6.53
N SER A 36 -5.96 2.27 -7.81
CA SER A 36 -6.94 2.26 -8.90
C SER A 36 -7.79 0.99 -8.88
N GLU A 37 -7.18 -0.18 -8.62
CA GLU A 37 -7.87 -1.46 -8.42
C GLU A 37 -8.82 -1.39 -7.22
N ALA A 38 -8.43 -0.73 -6.13
CA ALA A 38 -9.33 -0.47 -5.00
C ALA A 38 -10.56 0.35 -5.43
N LEU A 39 -10.38 1.40 -6.23
CA LEU A 39 -11.50 2.21 -6.73
C LEU A 39 -12.43 1.41 -7.66
N GLU A 40 -11.87 0.55 -8.50
CA GLU A 40 -12.63 -0.36 -9.36
C GLU A 40 -13.44 -1.35 -8.54
N ALA A 41 -12.80 -2.06 -7.60
CA ALA A 41 -13.47 -2.99 -6.70
C ALA A 41 -14.60 -2.34 -5.90
N TYR A 42 -14.40 -1.11 -5.42
CA TYR A 42 -15.44 -0.35 -4.71
C TYR A 42 -16.63 -0.01 -5.62
N ARG A 43 -16.40 0.36 -6.89
CA ARG A 43 -17.48 0.69 -7.83
C ARG A 43 -18.31 -0.52 -8.21
N ASP A 44 -17.65 -1.66 -8.38
CA ASP A 44 -18.30 -2.87 -8.89
C ASP A 44 -18.96 -3.68 -7.78
N HIS A 45 -18.38 -3.68 -6.57
CA HIS A 45 -18.77 -4.58 -5.47
C HIS A 45 -19.01 -3.88 -4.11
N GLY A 46 -18.75 -2.57 -4.01
CA GLY A 46 -18.81 -1.83 -2.75
C GLY A 46 -17.64 -2.11 -1.81
N GLU A 47 -17.67 -1.53 -0.60
CA GLU A 47 -16.53 -1.54 0.31
C GLU A 47 -16.38 -2.80 1.16
N LYS A 48 -17.43 -3.63 1.26
CA LYS A 48 -17.50 -4.77 2.18
C LYS A 48 -17.44 -6.14 1.53
N GLU A 49 -17.67 -6.21 0.22
CA GLU A 49 -17.69 -7.49 -0.48
C GLU A 49 -16.26 -8.01 -0.68
N MET A 50 -16.08 -9.31 -0.41
CA MET A 50 -14.86 -10.06 -0.69
C MET A 50 -15.24 -11.21 -1.60
N TYR A 51 -14.41 -11.45 -2.60
CA TYR A 51 -14.54 -12.58 -3.50
C TYR A 51 -13.18 -13.22 -3.76
N ARG A 52 -13.17 -14.31 -4.52
CA ARG A 52 -11.95 -14.99 -4.94
C ARG A 52 -11.89 -15.06 -6.45
N ARG A 53 -10.75 -14.69 -7.01
CA ARG A 53 -10.51 -14.77 -8.44
C ARG A 53 -10.63 -16.21 -8.93
N LYS A 54 -11.38 -16.42 -10.01
CA LYS A 54 -11.65 -17.77 -10.53
C LYS A 54 -10.42 -18.51 -11.03
N SER A 55 -9.38 -17.79 -11.47
CA SER A 55 -8.18 -18.39 -12.08
C SER A 55 -7.25 -19.05 -11.07
N ASP A 56 -7.07 -18.46 -9.89
CA ASP A 56 -6.06 -18.86 -8.91
C ASP A 56 -6.52 -18.77 -7.45
N GLY A 57 -7.75 -18.34 -7.20
CA GLY A 57 -8.30 -18.21 -5.85
C GLY A 57 -7.76 -17.02 -5.05
N LYS A 58 -7.05 -16.06 -5.68
CA LYS A 58 -6.59 -14.83 -5.01
C LYS A 58 -7.79 -14.17 -4.30
N PRO A 59 -7.70 -13.85 -3.00
CA PRO A 59 -8.70 -13.01 -2.36
C PRO A 59 -8.66 -11.60 -2.97
N GLU A 60 -9.82 -11.09 -3.34
CA GLU A 60 -10.00 -9.79 -3.98
C GLU A 60 -11.14 -9.02 -3.31
N GLY A 61 -11.19 -7.72 -3.56
CA GLY A 61 -12.17 -6.80 -2.99
C GLY A 61 -11.51 -5.54 -2.46
N PHE A 62 -12.31 -4.51 -2.19
CA PHE A 62 -11.80 -3.17 -1.84
C PHE A 62 -10.74 -3.19 -0.72
N ILE A 63 -10.98 -3.95 0.35
CA ILE A 63 -10.05 -4.05 1.47
C ILE A 63 -8.73 -4.77 1.11
N PHE A 64 -8.75 -5.71 0.16
CA PHE A 64 -7.57 -6.43 -0.27
C PHE A 64 -6.68 -5.57 -1.16
N GLU A 65 -7.24 -4.76 -2.06
CA GLU A 65 -6.43 -3.84 -2.87
C GLU A 65 -5.82 -2.69 -2.04
N LEU A 66 -6.51 -2.25 -0.99
CA LEU A 66 -5.90 -1.36 0.02
C LEU A 66 -4.76 -2.04 0.78
N ALA A 67 -4.89 -3.33 1.09
CA ALA A 67 -3.82 -4.10 1.71
C ALA A 67 -2.62 -4.26 0.77
N ASP A 68 -2.86 -4.58 -0.50
CA ASP A 68 -1.83 -4.70 -1.54
C ASP A 68 -1.09 -3.36 -1.72
N THR A 69 -1.80 -2.23 -1.68
CA THR A 69 -1.20 -0.88 -1.65
C THR A 69 -0.22 -0.72 -0.48
N VAL A 70 -0.64 -1.09 0.73
CA VAL A 70 0.20 -0.99 1.95
C VAL A 70 1.41 -1.92 1.87
N ILE A 71 1.23 -3.14 1.37
CA ILE A 71 2.29 -4.14 1.20
C ILE A 71 3.34 -3.62 0.20
N ARG A 72 2.94 -3.04 -0.93
CA ARG A 72 3.88 -2.46 -1.91
C ARG A 72 4.67 -1.28 -1.34
N ILE A 73 4.01 -0.42 -0.57
CA ILE A 73 4.71 0.67 0.15
C ILE A 73 5.72 0.09 1.14
N ALA A 74 5.31 -0.94 1.91
CA ALA A 74 6.14 -1.56 2.92
C ALA A 74 7.37 -2.28 2.31
N ASP A 75 7.19 -3.02 1.20
CA ASP A 75 8.28 -3.62 0.43
C ASP A 75 9.27 -2.56 -0.09
N LEU A 76 8.77 -1.49 -0.72
CA LEU A 76 9.62 -0.40 -1.20
C LEU A 76 10.42 0.24 -0.05
N CYS A 77 9.80 0.46 1.10
CA CYS A 77 10.50 0.96 2.29
C CYS A 77 11.56 -0.03 2.79
N GLY A 78 11.27 -1.34 2.76
CA GLY A 78 12.23 -2.38 3.13
C GLY A 78 13.45 -2.41 2.21
N LYS A 79 13.24 -2.30 0.89
CA LYS A 79 14.32 -2.22 -0.10
C LYS A 79 15.22 -1.00 0.11
N LEU A 80 14.63 0.14 0.46
CA LEU A 80 15.32 1.43 0.61
C LEU A 80 15.82 1.70 2.04
N ASP A 81 15.64 0.75 2.96
CA ASP A 81 15.98 0.89 4.39
C ASP A 81 15.34 2.14 5.04
N LEU A 82 14.05 2.37 4.76
CA LEU A 82 13.30 3.52 5.26
C LEU A 82 12.50 3.20 6.52
N GLU A 83 12.61 4.08 7.53
CA GLU A 83 11.88 3.97 8.81
C GLU A 83 10.43 4.49 8.72
N LEU A 84 9.60 3.81 7.94
CA LEU A 84 8.20 4.19 7.69
C LEU A 84 7.36 4.25 8.98
N ASP A 85 7.61 3.38 9.95
CA ASP A 85 6.90 3.35 11.24
C ASP A 85 7.12 4.64 12.03
N LYS A 86 8.38 5.08 12.17
CA LYS A 86 8.72 6.36 12.81
C LYS A 86 8.12 7.54 12.05
N ALA A 87 8.16 7.52 10.72
CA ALA A 87 7.59 8.58 9.90
C ALA A 87 6.07 8.71 10.09
N ILE A 88 5.34 7.58 10.12
CA ILE A 88 3.90 7.55 10.40
C ILE A 88 3.62 8.09 11.80
N ASP A 89 4.33 7.63 12.83
CA ASP A 89 4.11 8.07 14.21
C ASP A 89 4.30 9.57 14.39
N LEU A 90 5.39 10.11 13.84
CA LEU A 90 5.67 11.55 13.85
C LEU A 90 4.59 12.32 13.10
N LYS A 91 4.19 11.83 11.92
CA LYS A 91 3.18 12.50 11.11
C LYS A 91 1.80 12.48 11.75
N MET A 92 1.41 11.38 12.38
CA MET A 92 0.15 11.27 13.13
C MET A 92 0.13 12.19 14.34
N LYS A 93 1.24 12.28 15.10
CA LYS A 93 1.37 13.24 16.21
C LYS A 93 1.23 14.68 15.72
N PHE A 94 1.89 15.04 14.63
CA PHE A 94 1.74 16.36 14.01
C PHE A 94 0.32 16.61 13.47
N ASN A 95 -0.32 15.63 12.84
CA ASN A 95 -1.67 15.79 12.32
C ASN A 95 -2.70 16.07 13.43
N LYS A 96 -2.48 15.55 14.66
CA LYS A 96 -3.31 15.86 15.84
C LYS A 96 -3.20 17.32 16.28
N THR A 97 -2.11 18.02 15.95
CA THR A 97 -1.96 19.44 16.28
C THR A 97 -2.61 20.36 15.25
N ARG A 98 -3.15 19.82 14.15
CA ARG A 98 -3.80 20.62 13.11
C ARG A 98 -5.18 21.07 13.56
N PRO A 99 -5.59 22.31 13.22
CA PRO A 99 -6.97 22.74 13.45
C PRO A 99 -7.94 21.90 12.61
N TYR A 100 -9.20 21.88 13.02
CA TYR A 100 -10.27 21.20 12.28
C TYR A 100 -10.31 21.69 10.81
N ARG A 101 -10.30 20.74 9.86
CA ARG A 101 -10.26 21.00 8.41
C ARG A 101 -9.12 21.93 7.96
N HIS A 102 -7.95 21.82 8.59
CA HIS A 102 -6.75 22.54 8.16
C HIS A 102 -6.49 22.37 6.66
N GLY A 103 -6.44 23.50 5.93
CA GLY A 103 -6.21 23.54 4.49
C GLY A 103 -7.48 23.65 3.63
N ASN A 104 -8.68 23.65 4.23
CA ASN A 104 -9.97 23.97 3.59
C ASN A 104 -10.19 23.33 2.20
N LYS A 105 -9.71 22.09 2.03
CA LYS A 105 -9.93 21.34 0.79
C LYS A 105 -11.41 20.95 0.75
N ASN A 106 -12.15 21.53 -0.18
CA ASN A 106 -13.49 21.07 -0.53
C ASN A 106 -13.32 19.70 -1.19
N ILE A 107 -13.70 18.63 -0.47
CA ILE A 107 -13.78 17.27 -0.99
C ILE A 107 -15.25 17.01 -1.27
#